data_AF-A0A0D3L132-F1
#
_entry.id   AF-A0A0D3L132-F1
#
_cell.length_a   1.000
_cell.length_b   1.000
_cell.length_c   1.000
_cell.angle_alpha   90.00
_cell.angle_beta   90.00
_cell.angle_gamma   90.00
#
_symmetry.space_group_name_H-M   'P 1'
#
loop_
_entity.id
_entity.type
_entity.pdbx_description
1 polymer ?
#
loop_
_entity_poly.entity_id
_entity_poly.type
_entity_poly.pdbx_seq_one_letter_code
_entity_poly.pdbx_strand_id
1 'polypeptide(L)'
;LVTQTRQAKAEVVPWRSALVTKALKEPPRARKKVKNIVHSGSITMDDVIRIARIMREKSLAKKFEGTVLEILGTAQSIGCQVDGEDPHDIIDQIHDGEGPEIPDE
;
A
#
# COMPACT_ATOMS: atom_id res chain seq x y z
N LEU A 1 -16.27 14.04 5.80
CA LEU A 1 -16.80 15.20 6.56
C LEU A 1 -18.30 15.07 6.57
N VAL A 2 -18.89 14.80 7.73
CA VAL A 2 -20.34 14.75 7.90
C VAL A 2 -20.73 15.88 8.84
N THR A 3 -21.53 16.82 8.33
CA THR A 3 -22.03 17.96 9.10
C THR A 3 -23.46 17.64 9.55
N GLN A 4 -23.65 17.46 10.86
CA GLN A 4 -24.98 17.46 11.46
C GLN A 4 -25.07 18.64 12.43
N THR A 5 -26.19 19.37 12.39
CA THR A 5 -26.56 20.38 13.39
C THR A 5 -25.42 21.31 13.81
N ARG A 6 -24.74 21.94 12.82
CA ARG A 6 -23.64 22.90 13.02
C ARG A 6 -22.37 22.34 13.70
N GLN A 7 -22.27 21.02 13.86
CA GLN A 7 -21.05 20.35 14.31
C GLN A 7 -20.43 19.58 13.14
N ALA A 8 -19.15 19.82 12.89
CA ALA A 8 -18.39 19.13 11.87
C ALA A 8 -17.72 17.89 12.49
N LYS A 9 -18.06 16.69 11.99
CA LYS A 9 -17.31 15.47 12.28
C LYS A 9 -16.42 15.12 11.10
N ALA A 10 -15.11 15.05 11.35
CA ALA A 10 -14.11 14.60 10.39
C ALA A 10 -13.67 13.18 10.76
N GLU A 11 -13.67 12.29 9.77
CA GLU A 11 -13.19 10.92 9.90
C GLU A 11 -12.07 10.73 8.88
N VAL A 12 -11.03 10.01 9.28
CA VAL A 12 -9.87 9.73 8.43
C VAL A 12 -10.13 8.45 7.66
N VAL A 13 -10.19 8.59 6.34
CA VAL A 13 -10.33 7.46 5.43
C VAL A 13 -8.94 6.92 5.09
N PRO A 14 -8.68 5.60 5.26
CA PRO A 14 -7.38 5.02 4.93
C PRO A 14 -7.14 5.03 3.41
N TRP A 15 -5.93 5.38 3.01
CA TRP A 15 -5.45 5.41 1.61
C TRP A 15 -4.19 4.54 1.46
N ARG A 16 -4.03 3.89 0.30
CA ARG A 16 -2.96 2.91 0.04
C ARG A 16 -1.58 3.48 0.36
N SER A 17 -1.24 4.59 -0.27
CA SER A 17 0.10 5.15 -0.16
C SER A 17 0.43 5.66 1.26
N ALA A 18 -0.54 6.01 2.11
CA ALA A 18 -0.28 6.31 3.53
C ALA A 18 0.22 5.08 4.26
N LEU A 19 -0.47 3.97 4.05
CA LEU A 19 -0.23 2.74 4.78
C LEU A 19 1.13 2.17 4.39
N VAL A 20 1.49 2.27 3.11
CA VAL A 20 2.80 1.89 2.58
C VAL A 20 3.91 2.78 3.16
N THR A 21 3.78 4.11 3.10
CA THR A 21 4.78 5.01 3.70
C THR A 21 4.89 4.85 5.23
N LYS A 22 3.79 4.49 5.91
CA LYS A 22 3.81 4.19 7.34
C LYS A 22 4.54 2.88 7.64
N ALA A 23 4.44 1.87 6.78
CA ALA A 23 5.15 0.60 6.91
C ALA A 23 6.67 0.77 6.74
N LEU A 24 7.10 1.68 5.86
CA LEU A 24 8.52 2.04 5.66
C LEU A 24 9.17 2.71 6.88
N LYS A 25 8.38 3.18 7.86
CA LYS A 25 8.85 3.86 9.09
C LYS A 25 9.88 4.96 8.82
N GLU A 26 9.71 5.71 7.73
CA GLU A 26 10.62 6.80 7.41
C GLU A 26 10.60 7.90 8.49
N PRO A 27 11.77 8.49 8.83
CA PRO A 27 11.83 9.55 9.81
C PRO A 27 11.03 10.78 9.35
N PRO A 28 10.47 11.58 10.27
CA PRO A 28 9.74 12.80 9.91
C PRO A 28 10.67 13.79 9.20
N ARG A 29 10.29 14.17 7.98
CA ARG A 29 11.13 14.98 7.07
C ARG A 29 10.63 16.42 6.97
N ALA A 30 11.55 17.35 6.76
CA ALA A 30 11.22 18.75 6.51
C ALA A 30 10.67 18.94 5.08
N ARG A 31 9.34 18.98 4.96
CA ARG A 31 8.58 19.01 3.67
C ARG A 31 8.93 20.16 2.70
N LYS A 32 9.66 21.19 3.14
CA LYS A 32 9.98 22.39 2.32
C LYS A 32 11.33 22.34 1.60
N LYS A 33 12.28 21.50 2.04
CA LYS A 33 13.66 21.55 1.53
C LYS A 33 13.88 20.70 0.28
N VAL A 34 13.28 19.52 0.22
CA VAL A 34 13.43 18.59 -0.89
C VAL A 34 12.03 18.16 -1.33
N LYS A 35 11.75 18.30 -2.64
CA LYS A 35 10.51 17.85 -3.28
C LYS A 35 10.79 16.54 -4.01
N ASN A 36 9.77 15.68 -4.19
CA ASN A 36 9.85 14.43 -4.97
C ASN A 36 10.97 13.47 -4.53
N ILE A 37 11.05 13.15 -3.24
CA ILE A 37 11.98 12.12 -2.75
C ILE A 37 11.49 10.75 -3.20
N VAL A 38 12.38 9.97 -3.81
CA VAL A 38 12.17 8.54 -4.10
C VAL A 38 12.41 7.76 -2.81
N HIS A 39 11.48 6.90 -2.44
CA HIS A 39 11.50 6.20 -1.15
C HIS A 39 12.15 4.83 -1.36
N SER A 40 13.49 4.73 -1.25
CA SER A 40 14.24 3.49 -1.54
C SER A 40 14.20 2.44 -0.41
N GLY A 41 13.16 2.46 0.41
CA GLY A 41 13.01 1.49 1.51
C GLY A 41 12.38 0.18 1.03
N SER A 42 12.61 -0.89 1.78
CA SER A 42 11.99 -2.19 1.55
C SER A 42 10.91 -2.48 2.58
N ILE A 43 9.80 -3.08 2.13
CA ILE A 43 8.68 -3.55 2.94
C ILE A 43 8.63 -5.07 2.85
N THR A 44 8.17 -5.74 3.91
CA THR A 44 7.98 -7.20 3.91
C THR A 44 6.66 -7.58 3.23
N MET A 45 6.58 -8.76 2.62
CA MET A 45 5.34 -9.27 2.05
C MET A 45 4.21 -9.38 3.09
N ASP A 46 4.53 -9.70 4.34
CA ASP A 46 3.57 -9.73 5.45
C ASP A 46 2.89 -8.37 5.68
N ASP A 47 3.67 -7.29 5.59
CA ASP A 47 3.13 -5.93 5.69
C ASP A 47 2.24 -5.59 4.50
N VAL A 48 2.56 -6.07 3.30
CA VAL A 48 1.72 -5.91 2.10
C VAL A 48 0.37 -6.62 2.29
N ILE A 49 0.38 -7.88 2.74
CA ILE A 49 -0.83 -8.66 3.01
C ILE A 49 -1.69 -7.99 4.09
N ARG A 50 -1.06 -7.51 5.17
CA ARG A 50 -1.76 -6.78 6.23
C ARG A 50 -2.43 -5.51 5.73
N ILE A 51 -1.74 -4.74 4.86
CA ILE A 51 -2.32 -3.55 4.24
C ILE A 51 -3.46 -3.95 3.29
N ALA A 52 -3.33 -5.05 2.55
CA ALA A 52 -4.36 -5.57 1.65
C ALA A 52 -5.66 -5.91 2.39
N ARG A 53 -5.57 -6.53 3.57
CA ARG A 53 -6.72 -6.82 4.42
C ARG A 53 -7.44 -5.55 4.88
N ILE A 54 -6.71 -4.53 5.33
CA ILE A 54 -7.29 -3.23 5.74
C ILE A 54 -7.98 -2.55 4.56
N MET A 55 -7.45 -2.75 3.35
CA MET A 55 -7.95 -2.10 2.13
C MET A 55 -9.03 -2.89 1.41
N ARG A 56 -9.35 -4.10 1.89
CA ARG A 56 -10.29 -5.01 1.23
C ARG A 56 -11.67 -4.42 1.06
N GLU A 57 -12.18 -3.71 2.08
CA GLU A 57 -13.49 -3.05 2.02
C GLU A 57 -13.59 -1.98 0.92
N LYS A 58 -12.45 -1.45 0.47
CA LYS A 58 -12.38 -0.32 -0.47
C LYS A 58 -11.91 -0.74 -1.84
N SER A 59 -11.38 -1.95 -1.97
CA SER A 59 -10.96 -2.48 -3.25
C SER A 59 -12.16 -3.03 -4.01
N LEU A 60 -12.12 -2.83 -5.32
CA LEU A 60 -13.14 -3.33 -6.25
C LEU A 60 -12.72 -4.68 -6.86
N ALA A 61 -11.62 -5.27 -6.38
CA ALA A 61 -11.11 -6.54 -6.85
C ALA A 61 -12.02 -7.71 -6.44
N LYS A 62 -12.37 -8.57 -7.39
CA LYS A 62 -13.17 -9.78 -7.13
C LYS A 62 -12.47 -10.72 -6.14
N LYS A 63 -11.19 -10.98 -6.34
CA LYS A 63 -10.36 -11.86 -5.50
C LYS A 63 -9.41 -11.07 -4.60
N PHE A 64 -8.95 -11.71 -3.52
CA PHE A 64 -7.96 -11.10 -2.62
C PHE A 64 -6.60 -10.86 -3.30
N GLU A 65 -6.23 -11.73 -4.24
CA GLU A 65 -5.07 -11.55 -5.14
C GLU A 65 -5.05 -10.16 -5.81
N GLY A 66 -6.20 -9.70 -6.31
CA GLY A 66 -6.31 -8.39 -6.97
C GLY A 66 -6.07 -7.22 -6.00
N THR A 67 -6.46 -7.35 -4.73
CA THR A 67 -6.16 -6.36 -3.70
C THR A 67 -4.67 -6.25 -3.40
N VAL A 68 -3.96 -7.37 -3.43
CA VAL A 68 -2.51 -7.43 -3.21
C VAL A 68 -1.78 -6.77 -4.39
N LEU A 69 -2.17 -7.09 -5.63
CA LEU A 69 -1.64 -6.46 -6.84
C LEU A 69 -1.84 -4.93 -6.85
N GLU A 70 -2.99 -4.43 -6.39
CA GLU A 70 -3.23 -2.99 -6.26
C GLU A 70 -2.24 -2.29 -5.30
N ILE A 71 -1.81 -2.98 -4.25
CA ILE A 71 -0.86 -2.44 -3.26
C ILE A 71 0.56 -2.54 -3.80
N LEU A 72 0.93 -3.64 -4.44
CA LEU A 72 2.23 -3.80 -5.11
C LEU A 72 2.45 -2.71 -6.17
N GLY A 73 1.43 -2.42 -7.00
CA GLY A 73 1.50 -1.31 -7.96
C GLY A 73 1.64 0.06 -7.30
N THR A 74 1.09 0.23 -6.09
CA THR A 74 1.29 1.47 -5.30
C THR A 74 2.72 1.55 -4.75
N ALA A 75 3.31 0.43 -4.32
CA ALA A 75 4.69 0.36 -3.85
C ALA A 75 5.68 0.73 -4.96
N GLN A 76 5.43 0.27 -6.20
CA GLN A 76 6.20 0.64 -7.38
C GLN A 76 6.18 2.16 -7.62
N SER A 77 5.01 2.79 -7.56
CA SER A 77 4.86 4.24 -7.77
C SER A 77 5.56 5.10 -6.71
N ILE A 78 5.75 4.56 -5.51
CA ILE A 78 6.46 5.23 -4.41
C ILE A 78 7.98 5.01 -4.53
N GLY A 79 8.40 3.94 -5.21
CA GLY A 79 9.80 3.53 -5.41
C GLY A 79 10.32 2.57 -4.34
N CYS A 80 9.42 1.83 -3.68
CA CYS A 80 9.78 0.89 -2.62
C CYS A 80 10.01 -0.52 -3.18
N GLN A 81 10.93 -1.25 -2.55
CA GLN A 81 11.14 -2.67 -2.84
C GLN A 81 10.30 -3.54 -1.90
N VAL A 82 9.99 -4.76 -2.31
CA VAL A 82 9.29 -5.74 -1.46
C VAL A 82 10.22 -6.93 -1.27
N ASP A 83 10.61 -7.21 -0.02
CA ASP A 83 11.60 -8.24 0.33
C ASP A 83 12.92 -8.19 -0.48
N GLY A 84 13.30 -7.00 -0.94
CA GLY A 84 14.50 -6.75 -1.74
C GLY A 84 14.34 -6.92 -3.25
N GLU A 85 13.17 -7.36 -3.72
CA GLU A 85 12.83 -7.50 -5.14
C GLU A 85 12.03 -6.29 -5.65
N ASP A 86 12.01 -6.12 -6.99
CA ASP A 86 11.20 -5.08 -7.62
C ASP A 86 9.71 -5.48 -7.59
N PRO A 87 8.80 -4.57 -7.21
CA PRO A 87 7.38 -4.88 -7.19
C PRO A 87 6.84 -5.32 -8.55
N HIS A 88 7.45 -4.90 -9.67
CA HIS A 88 7.03 -5.31 -11.00
C HIS A 88 7.26 -6.81 -11.25
N ASP A 89 8.41 -7.32 -10.83
CA ASP A 89 8.76 -8.74 -11.00
C ASP A 89 7.82 -9.64 -10.18
N ILE A 90 7.46 -9.21 -8.97
CA ILE A 90 6.49 -9.90 -8.12
C ILE A 90 5.09 -9.87 -8.72
N ILE A 91 4.68 -8.75 -9.34
CA ILE A 91 3.38 -8.65 -10.02
C ILE A 91 3.31 -9.66 -11.17
N ASP A 92 4.37 -9.78 -11.96
CA ASP A 92 4.45 -10.72 -13.07
C ASP A 92 4.43 -12.18 -12.57
N GLN A 93 5.19 -12.50 -11.52
CA GLN A 93 5.16 -13.83 -10.88
C GLN A 93 3.75 -14.22 -10.37
N ILE A 94 3.02 -13.27 -9.79
CA ILE A 94 1.64 -13.50 -9.33
C ILE A 94 0.69 -13.71 -10.52
N HIS A 95 0.90 -13.02 -11.64
CA HIS A 95 0.12 -13.25 -12.86
C HIS A 95 0.40 -14.61 -13.50
N ASP A 96 1.65 -15.08 -13.45
CA ASP A 96 2.08 -16.38 -13.99
C ASP A 96 1.70 -17.56 -13.07
N GLY A 97 1.21 -17.29 -11.86
CA GLY A 97 0.75 -18.30 -10.90
C GLY A 97 1.87 -18.98 -10.11
N GLU A 98 3.11 -18.48 -10.20
CA GLU A 98 4.27 -18.92 -9.40
C GLU A 98 4.50 -18.03 -8.15
N GLY A 99 3.66 -17.02 -7.93
CA GLY A 99 3.77 -16.09 -6.82
C GLY A 99 3.58 -16.71 -5.43
N PRO A 100 4.02 -16.02 -4.37
CA PRO A 100 3.88 -16.46 -2.98
C PRO A 100 2.40 -16.72 -2.64
N GLU A 101 2.12 -17.79 -1.90
CA GLU A 101 0.76 -18.19 -1.51
C GLU A 101 0.03 -17.00 -0.88
N ILE A 102 -0.94 -16.45 -1.61
CA ILE A 102 -1.80 -15.39 -1.12
C ILE A 102 -2.92 -16.07 -0.33
N PRO A 103 -3.00 -15.92 1.00
CA PRO A 103 -4.08 -16.51 1.78
C PRO A 103 -5.41 -15.86 1.38
N ASP A 104 -6.45 -16.65 1.14
CA ASP A 104 -7.76 -16.18 0.66
C ASP A 104 -8.59 -15.40 1.72
N GLU A 105 -8.09 -15.29 2.95
CA GLU A 105 -8.70 -14.49 4.04
C GLU A 105 -7.72 -13.44 4.55
#